data_AF-A0A378F337-F1
#
_entry.id   AF-A0A378F337-F1
#
_cell.length_a   1.000
_cell.length_b   1.000
_cell.length_c   1.000
_cell.angle_alpha   90.00
_cell.angle_beta   90.00
_cell.angle_gamma   90.00
#
_symmetry.space_group_name_H-M   'P 1'
#
loop_
_entity.id
_entity.type
_entity.pdbx_description
1 polymer ?
#
loop_
_entity_poly.entity_id
_entity_poly.type
_entity_poly.pdbx_seq_one_letter_code
_entity_poly.pdbx_strand_id
1 'polypeptide(L)'
;MINDLNMAEMAFALDLQDRIVGLTGISGWYKMTPEFKKAMGSIPELAPKYPTLETLLAAEPDFFFAGWNYGMKVGGEVTPDTLSKYGIKTFVLSESCVFTTAHKNKATMDLLYNDILTLGKIFGKRNDALSLVSGWKKRLSELPKPAAGTRPLKVFVYDSGEDKPFTSGKYAMPTAMIEAAGGKNAMEALDTSWGTTSWERRGRY
;
A
#
# COMPACT_ATOMS: atom_id res chain seq x y z
N MET A 1 -4.73 9.11 12.59
CA MET A 1 -3.49 8.32 12.65
C MET A 1 -3.33 7.53 11.36
N ILE A 2 -2.10 7.31 10.88
CA ILE A 2 -1.81 6.56 9.66
C ILE A 2 -0.72 5.53 9.94
N ASN A 3 -0.89 4.30 9.48
CA ASN A 3 0.13 3.27 9.59
C ASN A 3 0.90 3.12 8.27
N ASP A 4 2.19 2.81 8.36
CA ASP A 4 3.12 2.50 7.26
C ASP A 4 3.53 3.70 6.39
N LEU A 5 4.67 3.54 5.72
CA LEU A 5 5.29 4.56 4.89
C LEU A 5 4.45 4.86 3.65
N ASN A 6 3.95 3.83 2.96
CA ASN A 6 3.19 3.99 1.73
C ASN A 6 1.89 4.81 1.93
N MET A 7 1.13 4.50 2.98
CA MET A 7 -0.12 5.19 3.30
C MET A 7 0.14 6.61 3.84
N ALA A 8 1.24 6.81 4.58
CA ALA A 8 1.68 8.15 4.97
C ALA A 8 2.02 9.00 3.75
N GLU A 9 2.75 8.48 2.76
CA GLU A 9 3.05 9.17 1.51
C GLU A 9 1.79 9.51 0.70
N MET A 10 0.78 8.62 0.69
CA MET A 10 -0.51 8.90 0.05
C MET A 10 -1.23 10.10 0.70
N ALA A 11 -1.15 10.21 2.03
CA ALA A 11 -1.72 11.34 2.75
C ALA A 11 -0.91 12.62 2.55
N PHE A 12 0.42 12.52 2.54
CA PHE A 12 1.31 13.67 2.26
C PHE A 12 1.14 14.20 0.85
N ALA A 13 0.91 13.34 -0.14
CA ALA A 13 0.61 13.76 -1.51
C ALA A 13 -0.66 14.62 -1.61
N LEU A 14 -1.56 14.53 -0.63
CA LEU A 14 -2.80 15.31 -0.54
C LEU A 14 -2.70 16.49 0.46
N ASP A 15 -1.50 16.79 0.95
CA ASP A 15 -1.24 17.81 1.98
C ASP A 15 -2.13 17.64 3.23
N LEU A 16 -2.14 16.43 3.80
CA LEU A 16 -2.92 16.08 4.98
C LEU A 16 -2.12 16.10 6.30
N GLN A 17 -0.89 16.58 6.29
CA GLN A 17 0.05 16.56 7.43
C GLN A 17 -0.58 17.14 8.71
N ASP A 18 -1.24 18.29 8.61
CA ASP A 18 -1.89 18.99 9.73
C ASP A 18 -3.08 18.21 10.33
N ARG A 19 -3.51 17.12 9.69
CA ARG A 19 -4.59 16.23 10.15
C ARG A 19 -4.06 14.94 10.77
N ILE A 20 -2.74 14.76 10.84
CA ILE A 20 -2.12 13.52 11.30
C ILE A 20 -1.57 13.71 12.72
N VAL A 21 -2.27 13.14 13.70
CA VAL A 21 -1.84 13.12 15.11
C VAL A 21 -0.65 12.18 15.37
N GLY A 22 -0.38 11.24 14.45
CA GLY A 22 0.75 10.33 14.57
C GLY A 22 0.81 9.30 13.44
N LEU A 23 2.02 8.76 13.26
CA LEU A 23 2.35 7.69 12.34
C LEU A 23 2.76 6.43 13.11
N THR A 24 2.60 5.26 12.49
CA THR A 24 3.07 3.99 13.05
C THR A 24 3.66 3.10 11.96
N GLY A 25 4.49 2.12 12.32
CA GLY A 25 4.93 1.07 11.40
C GLY A 25 5.97 1.49 10.36
N ILE A 26 6.82 2.49 10.64
CA ILE A 26 7.81 2.97 9.67
C ILE A 26 9.22 2.50 10.04
N SER A 27 9.79 3.01 11.14
CA SER A 27 11.21 2.81 11.48
C SER A 27 11.56 1.38 11.89
N GLY A 28 10.56 0.56 12.23
CA GLY A 28 10.74 -0.84 12.57
C GLY A 28 10.92 -1.77 11.36
N TRP A 29 10.62 -1.29 10.15
CA TRP A 29 10.71 -2.06 8.90
C TRP A 29 11.54 -1.34 7.82
N TYR A 30 11.57 -0.02 7.84
CA TYR A 30 12.15 0.80 6.78
C TYR A 30 13.10 1.86 7.32
N LYS A 31 14.01 2.33 6.47
CA LYS A 31 14.73 3.57 6.70
C LYS A 31 13.94 4.71 6.05
N MET A 32 13.50 5.67 6.85
CA MET A 32 12.87 6.88 6.32
C MET A 32 13.85 7.63 5.40
N THR A 33 13.41 7.92 4.17
CA THR A 33 14.18 8.73 3.22
C THR A 33 14.25 10.20 3.70
N PRO A 34 15.27 10.97 3.29
CA PRO A 34 15.34 12.40 3.59
C PRO A 34 14.07 13.16 3.15
N GLU A 35 13.53 12.80 2.00
CA GLU A 35 12.31 13.37 1.44
C GLU A 35 11.10 13.07 2.32
N PHE A 36 10.96 11.82 2.78
CA PHE A 36 9.90 11.42 3.69
C PHE A 36 10.00 12.17 5.02
N LYS A 37 11.20 12.24 5.63
CA LYS A 37 11.40 12.98 6.88
C LYS A 37 11.04 14.45 6.75
N LYS A 38 11.38 15.06 5.61
CA LYS A 38 11.01 16.45 5.32
C LYS A 38 9.50 16.61 5.21
N ALA A 39 8.80 15.69 4.54
CA ALA A 39 7.34 15.72 4.41
C ALA A 39 6.62 15.44 5.74
N MET A 40 7.16 14.53 6.55
CA MET A 40 6.66 14.16 7.88
C MET A 40 6.73 15.32 8.88
N GLY A 41 7.76 16.17 8.78
CA GLY A 41 7.90 17.34 9.64
C GLY A 41 7.94 16.98 11.12
N SER A 42 7.01 17.53 11.91
CA SER A 42 6.91 17.31 13.36
C SER A 42 5.92 16.21 13.76
N ILE A 43 5.31 15.49 12.81
CA ILE A 43 4.38 14.41 13.13
C ILE A 43 5.15 13.31 13.87
N PRO A 44 4.71 12.85 15.05
CA PRO A 44 5.43 11.81 15.78
C PRO A 44 5.19 10.42 15.17
N GLU A 45 6.22 9.57 15.20
CA GLU A 45 6.04 8.13 15.05
C GLU A 45 5.76 7.52 16.44
N LEU A 46 4.55 7.01 16.65
CA LEU A 46 4.06 6.52 17.94
C LEU A 46 4.38 5.04 18.19
N ALA A 47 4.58 4.27 17.13
CA ALA A 47 5.04 2.90 17.20
C ALA A 47 5.91 2.56 15.99
N PRO A 48 7.12 1.99 16.17
CA PRO A 48 8.00 1.65 15.05
C PRO A 48 7.46 0.50 14.18
N LYS A 49 6.61 -0.36 14.77
CA LYS A 49 5.96 -1.51 14.10
C LYS A 49 4.45 -1.38 14.19
N TYR A 50 3.72 -2.50 14.24
CA TYR A 50 2.26 -2.47 14.36
C TYR A 50 1.82 -1.76 15.65
N PRO A 51 0.81 -0.88 15.57
CA PRO A 51 0.23 -0.27 16.75
C PRO A 51 -0.51 -1.31 17.58
N THR A 52 -0.51 -1.11 18.89
CA THR A 52 -1.48 -1.76 19.79
C THR A 52 -2.76 -0.92 19.84
N LEU A 53 -3.85 -1.51 20.34
CA LEU A 53 -5.08 -0.76 20.61
C LEU A 53 -4.81 0.38 21.62
N GLU A 54 -4.00 0.12 22.64
CA GLU A 54 -3.61 1.13 23.63
C GLU A 54 -2.88 2.31 22.99
N THR A 55 -1.89 2.07 22.12
CA THR A 55 -1.17 3.14 21.41
C THR A 55 -2.11 3.99 20.56
N LEU A 56 -3.10 3.35 19.91
CA LEU A 56 -4.12 4.05 19.14
C LEU A 56 -5.00 4.93 20.02
N LEU A 57 -5.56 4.37 21.10
CA LEU A 57 -6.46 5.10 21.99
C LEU A 57 -5.78 6.26 22.71
N ALA A 58 -4.52 6.10 23.11
CA ALA A 58 -3.75 7.14 23.80
C ALA A 58 -3.53 8.40 22.93
N ALA A 59 -3.56 8.26 21.61
CA ALA A 59 -3.41 9.37 20.68
C ALA A 59 -4.75 9.99 20.22
N GLU A 60 -5.87 9.44 20.70
CA GLU A 60 -7.24 9.90 20.43
C GLU A 60 -7.55 10.22 18.94
N PRO A 61 -7.18 9.38 17.96
CA PRO A 61 -7.48 9.66 16.56
C PRO A 61 -8.98 9.45 16.29
N ASP A 62 -9.59 10.31 15.48
CA ASP A 62 -10.94 10.11 14.94
C ASP A 62 -10.96 9.21 13.69
N PHE A 63 -9.80 9.04 13.05
CA PHE A 63 -9.61 8.29 11.82
C PHE A 63 -8.30 7.49 11.83
N PHE A 64 -8.37 6.25 11.35
CA PHE A 64 -7.21 5.37 11.16
C PHE A 64 -7.12 4.86 9.73
N PHE A 65 -6.01 5.11 9.05
CA PHE A 65 -5.70 4.56 7.74
C PHE A 65 -4.61 3.50 7.85
N ALA A 66 -4.95 2.26 7.50
CA ALA A 66 -4.06 1.11 7.59
C ALA A 66 -4.48 0.03 6.58
N GLY A 67 -3.70 -1.06 6.46
CA GLY A 67 -4.08 -2.24 5.68
C GLY A 67 -4.04 -3.53 6.49
N TRP A 68 -4.68 -4.57 5.97
CA TRP A 68 -4.53 -5.94 6.50
C TRP A 68 -3.12 -6.46 6.23
N ASN A 69 -2.42 -6.90 7.27
CA ASN A 69 -0.96 -7.13 7.27
C ASN A 69 -0.11 -5.87 7.04
N TYR A 70 -0.72 -4.69 7.20
CA TYR A 70 -0.08 -3.37 7.18
C TYR A 70 -0.65 -2.53 8.32
N GLY A 71 -0.50 -3.00 9.56
CA GLY A 71 -1.01 -2.35 10.77
C GLY A 71 -2.27 -2.98 11.37
N MET A 72 -3.06 -3.72 10.58
CA MET A 72 -4.19 -4.52 11.05
C MET A 72 -3.97 -6.01 10.83
N LYS A 73 -4.59 -6.84 11.66
CA LYS A 73 -4.57 -8.32 11.53
C LYS A 73 -6.00 -8.85 11.54
N VAL A 74 -6.30 -9.79 10.64
CA VAL A 74 -7.61 -10.48 10.65
C VAL A 74 -7.78 -11.20 11.97
N GLY A 75 -8.87 -10.92 12.69
CA GLY A 75 -9.12 -11.45 14.04
C GLY A 75 -8.24 -10.85 15.14
N GLY A 76 -7.47 -9.79 14.84
CA GLY A 76 -6.66 -9.07 15.83
C GLY A 76 -7.44 -8.02 16.62
N GLU A 77 -6.74 -7.32 17.50
CA GLU A 77 -7.34 -6.29 18.37
C GLU A 77 -7.53 -4.94 17.67
N VAL A 78 -6.73 -4.67 16.63
CA VAL A 78 -6.82 -3.45 15.81
C VAL A 78 -7.47 -3.80 14.48
N THR A 79 -8.77 -3.55 14.40
CA THR A 79 -9.62 -3.84 13.24
C THR A 79 -10.70 -2.76 13.11
N PRO A 80 -11.35 -2.60 11.93
CA PRO A 80 -12.48 -1.69 11.80
C PRO A 80 -13.58 -1.93 12.85
N ASP A 81 -13.91 -3.20 13.12
CA ASP A 81 -14.97 -3.57 14.06
C ASP A 81 -14.63 -3.18 15.50
N THR A 82 -13.39 -3.43 15.94
CA THR A 82 -12.95 -3.07 17.29
C THR A 82 -12.81 -1.56 17.46
N LEU A 83 -12.24 -0.87 16.48
CA LEU A 83 -12.02 0.57 16.49
C LEU A 83 -13.33 1.37 16.44
N SER A 84 -14.35 0.85 15.75
CA SER A 84 -15.66 1.50 15.66
C SER A 84 -16.33 1.71 17.03
N LYS A 85 -16.07 0.82 18.00
CA LYS A 85 -16.58 0.91 19.38
C LYS A 85 -16.04 2.12 20.15
N TYR A 86 -14.90 2.64 19.70
CA TYR A 86 -14.25 3.83 20.25
C TYR A 86 -14.50 5.08 19.39
N GLY A 87 -15.41 5.00 18.41
CA GLY A 87 -15.70 6.11 17.51
C GLY A 87 -14.67 6.34 16.40
N ILE A 88 -13.63 5.52 16.32
CA ILE A 88 -12.54 5.67 15.35
C ILE A 88 -13.00 5.11 14.00
N LYS A 89 -13.06 5.97 12.98
CA LYS A 89 -13.35 5.57 11.61
C LYS A 89 -12.12 4.91 10.99
N THR A 90 -12.32 3.88 10.18
CA THR A 90 -11.21 3.19 9.52
C THR A 90 -11.34 3.27 8.01
N PHE A 91 -10.24 3.60 7.35
CA PHE A 91 -10.07 3.36 5.92
C PHE A 91 -9.04 2.25 5.74
N VAL A 92 -9.39 1.24 4.96
CA VAL A 92 -8.54 0.08 4.71
C VAL A 92 -7.91 0.23 3.33
N LEU A 93 -6.58 0.12 3.24
CA LEU A 93 -5.86 0.10 1.96
C LEU A 93 -6.45 -0.99 1.04
N SER A 94 -6.95 -0.59 -0.14
CA SER A 94 -7.80 -1.46 -0.96
C SER A 94 -7.10 -2.73 -1.43
N GLU A 95 -5.79 -2.68 -1.70
CA GLU A 95 -5.01 -3.88 -2.06
C GLU A 95 -5.02 -4.94 -0.96
N SER A 96 -4.92 -4.51 0.30
CA SER A 96 -4.91 -5.42 1.45
C SER A 96 -6.26 -6.10 1.72
N CYS A 97 -7.36 -5.59 1.15
CA CYS A 97 -8.69 -6.20 1.29
C CYS A 97 -8.77 -7.62 0.69
N VAL A 98 -7.77 -8.05 -0.08
CA VAL A 98 -7.64 -9.44 -0.53
C VAL A 98 -7.64 -10.47 0.62
N PHE A 99 -7.25 -10.06 1.84
CA PHE A 99 -7.23 -10.94 3.00
C PHE A 99 -8.61 -11.17 3.64
N THR A 100 -9.61 -10.33 3.33
CA THR A 100 -10.94 -10.38 3.96
C THR A 100 -12.08 -10.52 2.97
N THR A 101 -11.84 -10.29 1.68
CA THR A 101 -12.86 -10.39 0.63
C THR A 101 -13.02 -11.81 0.10
N ALA A 102 -14.26 -12.19 -0.24
CA ALA A 102 -14.57 -13.47 -0.85
C ALA A 102 -14.07 -13.56 -2.31
N HIS A 103 -14.15 -12.45 -3.05
CA HIS A 103 -13.71 -12.37 -4.44
C HIS A 103 -12.39 -11.62 -4.54
N LYS A 104 -11.31 -12.37 -4.77
CA LYS A 104 -9.95 -11.85 -4.91
C LYS A 104 -9.69 -11.50 -6.37
N ASN A 105 -9.48 -10.21 -6.63
CA ASN A 105 -9.14 -9.72 -7.97
C ASN A 105 -7.64 -9.46 -8.07
N LYS A 106 -7.08 -9.69 -9.26
CA LYS A 106 -5.70 -9.32 -9.58
C LYS A 106 -5.49 -7.82 -9.29
N ALA A 107 -4.34 -7.47 -8.72
CA ALA A 107 -4.05 -6.07 -8.44
C ALA A 107 -3.96 -5.26 -9.75
N THR A 108 -4.55 -4.07 -9.74
CA THR A 108 -4.47 -3.10 -10.83
C THR A 108 -4.13 -1.72 -10.27
N MET A 109 -3.66 -0.81 -11.12
CA MET A 109 -3.36 0.56 -10.70
C MET A 109 -4.61 1.31 -10.19
N ASP A 110 -5.81 0.83 -10.53
CA ASP A 110 -7.07 1.37 -10.03
C ASP A 110 -7.20 1.26 -8.50
N LEU A 111 -6.54 0.30 -7.86
CA LEU A 111 -6.52 0.22 -6.38
C LEU A 111 -5.93 1.49 -5.79
N LEU A 112 -4.72 1.89 -6.23
CA LEU A 112 -4.08 3.13 -5.81
C LEU A 112 -4.92 4.37 -6.16
N TYR A 113 -5.45 4.41 -7.38
CA TYR A 113 -6.25 5.56 -7.83
C TYR A 113 -7.50 5.73 -6.98
N ASN A 114 -8.22 4.65 -6.72
CA ASN A 114 -9.44 4.69 -5.92
C ASN A 114 -9.14 5.04 -4.47
N ASP A 115 -8.02 4.58 -3.91
CA ASP A 115 -7.64 4.95 -2.55
C ASP A 115 -7.34 6.44 -2.43
N ILE A 116 -6.60 7.02 -3.38
CA ILE A 116 -6.32 8.47 -3.41
C ILE A 116 -7.58 9.29 -3.64
N LEU A 117 -8.47 8.86 -4.54
CA LEU A 117 -9.76 9.53 -4.77
C LEU A 117 -10.67 9.45 -3.54
N THR A 118 -10.62 8.33 -2.81
CA THR A 118 -11.39 8.13 -1.57
C THR A 118 -10.86 9.01 -0.45
N LEU A 119 -9.53 9.07 -0.24
CA LEU A 119 -8.90 10.02 0.68
C LEU A 119 -9.26 11.47 0.31
N GLY A 120 -9.19 11.82 -0.98
CA GLY A 120 -9.59 13.12 -1.48
C GLY A 120 -11.06 13.46 -1.17
N LYS A 121 -11.96 12.46 -1.21
CA LYS A 121 -13.36 12.64 -0.83
C LYS A 121 -13.52 12.82 0.68
N ILE A 122 -12.82 12.01 1.49
CA ILE A 122 -12.92 12.03 2.97
C ILE A 122 -12.41 13.37 3.51
N PHE A 123 -11.28 13.87 3.00
CA PHE A 123 -10.59 15.04 3.54
C PHE A 123 -10.82 16.33 2.75
N GLY A 124 -11.76 16.35 1.80
CA GLY A 124 -12.09 17.55 1.03
C GLY A 124 -11.02 17.97 -0.01
N LYS A 125 -10.13 17.05 -0.40
CA LYS A 125 -9.03 17.22 -1.37
C LYS A 125 -9.36 16.63 -2.74
N ARG A 126 -10.63 16.69 -3.16
CA ARG A 126 -11.12 16.00 -4.38
C ARG A 126 -10.39 16.46 -5.65
N ASN A 127 -10.17 17.76 -5.81
CA ASN A 127 -9.49 18.30 -6.99
C ASN A 127 -8.00 17.89 -7.02
N ASP A 128 -7.33 17.93 -5.88
CA ASP A 128 -5.93 17.51 -5.75
C ASP A 128 -5.78 16.02 -6.07
N ALA A 129 -6.65 15.17 -5.52
CA ALA A 129 -6.69 13.74 -5.81
C ALA A 129 -6.95 13.45 -7.30
N LEU A 130 -7.88 14.17 -7.93
CA LEU A 130 -8.15 14.04 -9.37
C LEU A 130 -6.94 14.48 -10.21
N SER A 131 -6.26 15.55 -9.81
CA SER A 131 -5.05 16.04 -10.47
C SER A 131 -3.91 15.02 -10.40
N LEU A 132 -3.64 14.47 -9.20
CA LEU A 132 -2.64 13.41 -9.00
C LEU A 132 -2.91 12.18 -9.84
N VAL A 133 -4.13 11.65 -9.78
CA VAL A 133 -4.52 10.44 -10.54
C VAL A 133 -4.42 10.70 -12.05
N SER A 134 -4.90 11.86 -12.51
CA SER A 134 -4.77 12.26 -13.92
C SER A 134 -3.30 12.33 -14.35
N GLY A 135 -2.44 12.91 -13.51
CA GLY A 135 -1.00 13.00 -13.75
C GLY A 135 -0.32 11.64 -13.86
N TRP A 136 -0.62 10.71 -12.95
CA TRP A 136 -0.09 9.35 -13.02
C TRP A 136 -0.58 8.58 -14.25
N LYS A 137 -1.86 8.69 -14.58
CA LYS A 137 -2.43 8.08 -15.80
C LYS A 137 -1.77 8.62 -17.06
N LYS A 138 -1.57 9.94 -17.12
CA LYS A 138 -0.85 10.59 -18.23
C LYS A 138 0.59 10.06 -18.33
N ARG A 139 1.34 10.04 -17.22
CA ARG A 139 2.71 9.52 -17.18
C ARG A 139 2.80 8.08 -17.67
N LEU A 140 1.86 7.21 -17.30
CA LEU A 140 1.81 5.84 -17.78
C LEU A 140 1.47 5.77 -19.28
N SER A 141 0.56 6.62 -19.77
CA SER A 141 0.18 6.65 -21.19
C SER A 141 1.31 7.13 -22.10
N GLU A 142 2.25 7.91 -21.56
CA GLU A 142 3.43 8.43 -22.25
C GLU A 142 4.61 7.44 -22.25
N LEU A 143 4.51 6.32 -21.53
CA LEU A 143 5.56 5.30 -21.56
C LEU A 143 5.70 4.72 -22.97
N PRO A 144 6.95 4.45 -23.42
CA PRO A 144 7.17 3.79 -24.70
C PRO A 144 6.41 2.46 -24.77
N LYS A 145 5.60 2.30 -25.80
CA LYS A 145 4.91 1.04 -26.04
C LYS A 145 5.88 0.07 -26.73
N PRO A 146 5.95 -1.20 -26.29
CA PRO A 146 6.73 -2.19 -27.00
C PRO A 146 6.22 -2.35 -28.44
N ALA A 147 7.12 -2.66 -29.37
CA ALA A 147 6.75 -2.89 -30.76
C ALA A 147 5.69 -4.00 -30.87
N ALA A 148 4.76 -3.87 -31.82
CA ALA A 148 3.72 -4.87 -32.04
C ALA A 148 4.34 -6.26 -32.22
N GLY A 149 3.80 -7.26 -31.51
CA GLY A 149 4.32 -8.64 -31.52
C GLY A 149 5.45 -8.92 -30.52
N THR A 150 5.94 -7.92 -29.79
CA THR A 150 6.92 -8.14 -28.72
C THR A 150 6.27 -8.82 -27.52
N ARG A 151 6.88 -9.89 -27.02
CA ARG A 151 6.45 -10.54 -25.77
C ARG A 151 6.81 -9.66 -24.56
N PRO A 152 5.91 -9.50 -23.57
CA PRO A 152 6.21 -8.79 -22.34
C PRO A 152 7.45 -9.37 -21.64
N LEU A 153 8.33 -8.49 -21.16
CA LEU A 153 9.47 -8.90 -20.34
C LEU A 153 8.97 -9.50 -19.04
N LYS A 154 9.49 -10.66 -18.66
CA LYS A 154 9.21 -11.28 -17.36
C LYS A 154 10.03 -10.57 -16.29
N VAL A 155 9.36 -10.10 -15.25
CA VAL A 155 9.98 -9.38 -14.13
C VAL A 155 9.72 -10.15 -12.85
N PHE A 156 10.78 -10.38 -12.07
CA PHE A 156 10.69 -10.98 -10.74
C PHE A 156 10.95 -9.91 -9.68
N VAL A 157 10.05 -9.80 -8.71
CA VAL A 157 10.21 -8.90 -7.57
C VAL A 157 10.87 -9.67 -6.45
N TYR A 158 12.12 -9.31 -6.11
CA TYR A 158 12.79 -9.83 -4.94
C TYR A 158 12.68 -8.80 -3.81
N ASP A 159 12.02 -9.19 -2.72
CA ASP A 159 11.93 -8.35 -1.52
C ASP A 159 13.02 -8.71 -0.50
N SER A 160 13.05 -9.99 -0.10
CA SER A 160 13.96 -10.48 0.93
C SER A 160 14.08 -12.01 0.88
N GLY A 161 14.81 -12.62 1.83
CA GLY A 161 14.90 -14.08 2.00
C GLY A 161 16.09 -14.73 1.30
N GLU A 162 16.93 -15.42 2.08
CA GLU A 162 18.16 -16.08 1.60
C GLU A 162 17.88 -17.50 1.07
N ASP A 163 17.26 -18.36 1.88
CA ASP A 163 16.95 -19.75 1.48
C ASP A 163 15.77 -19.83 0.50
N LYS A 164 14.75 -19.01 0.74
CA LYS A 164 13.55 -18.89 -0.10
C LYS A 164 13.23 -17.42 -0.28
N PRO A 165 13.18 -16.90 -1.52
CA PRO A 165 12.86 -15.50 -1.74
C PRO A 165 11.42 -15.21 -1.33
N PHE A 166 11.26 -14.11 -0.61
CA PHE A 166 10.00 -13.42 -0.41
C PHE A 166 9.74 -12.53 -1.62
N THR A 167 8.54 -12.65 -2.18
CA THR A 167 8.15 -12.03 -3.46
C THR A 167 6.67 -11.68 -3.47
N SER A 168 6.23 -10.98 -4.51
CA SER A 168 4.85 -10.57 -4.72
C SER A 168 4.16 -11.42 -5.79
N GLY A 169 2.97 -11.90 -5.46
CA GLY A 169 2.08 -12.64 -6.36
C GLY A 169 1.04 -11.76 -7.04
N LYS A 170 0.00 -12.41 -7.56
CA LYS A 170 -1.08 -11.80 -8.36
C LYS A 170 -1.80 -10.64 -7.69
N TYR A 171 -1.90 -10.65 -6.36
CA TYR A 171 -2.74 -9.72 -5.62
C TYR A 171 -2.01 -8.49 -5.09
N ALA A 172 -0.69 -8.38 -5.29
CA ALA A 172 0.09 -7.26 -4.79
C ALA A 172 0.33 -6.16 -5.83
N MET A 173 0.45 -4.92 -5.35
CA MET A 173 0.70 -3.74 -6.19
C MET A 173 1.90 -3.86 -7.15
N PRO A 174 3.02 -4.55 -6.85
CA PRO A 174 4.09 -4.72 -7.82
C PRO A 174 3.65 -5.39 -9.12
N THR A 175 2.67 -6.31 -9.08
CA THR A 175 2.08 -6.91 -10.30
C THR A 175 1.41 -5.84 -11.16
N ALA A 176 0.61 -4.97 -10.55
CA ALA A 176 -0.05 -3.86 -11.23
C ALA A 176 0.96 -2.90 -11.88
N MET A 177 2.05 -2.59 -11.16
CA MET A 177 3.11 -1.69 -11.64
C MET A 177 3.88 -2.30 -12.81
N ILE A 178 4.26 -3.58 -12.72
CA ILE A 178 4.96 -4.30 -13.80
C ILE A 178 4.11 -4.31 -15.08
N GLU A 179 2.82 -4.59 -14.95
CA GLU A 179 1.91 -4.66 -16.11
C GLU A 179 1.61 -3.29 -16.70
N ALA A 180 1.46 -2.26 -15.86
CA ALA A 180 1.33 -0.88 -16.32
C ALA A 180 2.56 -0.41 -17.12
N ALA A 181 3.74 -0.97 -16.84
CA ALA A 181 4.97 -0.73 -17.59
C ALA A 181 5.16 -1.65 -18.81
N GLY A 182 4.19 -2.53 -19.13
CA GLY A 182 4.25 -3.45 -20.25
C GLY A 182 5.04 -4.75 -19.98
N GLY A 183 5.42 -4.99 -18.73
CA GLY A 183 6.03 -6.23 -18.29
C GLY A 183 5.01 -7.29 -17.88
N LYS A 184 5.53 -8.42 -17.41
CA LYS A 184 4.76 -9.54 -16.87
C LYS A 184 5.39 -10.01 -15.55
N ASN A 185 4.64 -10.04 -14.45
CA ASN A 185 5.17 -10.59 -13.21
C ASN A 185 5.42 -12.11 -13.38
N ALA A 186 6.66 -12.54 -13.13
CA ALA A 186 7.06 -13.95 -13.16
C ALA A 186 6.26 -14.82 -12.16
N MET A 187 5.70 -14.20 -11.12
CA MET A 187 4.94 -14.83 -10.04
C MET A 187 3.43 -14.57 -10.13
N GLU A 188 2.89 -14.10 -11.26
CA GLU A 188 1.46 -13.79 -11.42
C GLU A 188 0.51 -15.00 -11.22
N ALA A 189 1.05 -16.22 -11.29
CA ALA A 189 0.30 -17.46 -11.06
C ALA A 189 0.15 -17.80 -9.57
N LEU A 190 0.85 -17.08 -8.67
CA LEU A 190 0.71 -17.27 -7.24
C LEU A 190 -0.52 -16.51 -6.75
N ASP A 191 -1.50 -17.24 -6.21
CA ASP A 191 -2.69 -16.70 -5.54
C ASP A 191 -2.36 -16.13 -4.14
N THR A 192 -1.44 -15.18 -4.11
CA THR A 192 -1.05 -14.43 -2.91
C THR A 192 -0.81 -12.95 -3.23
N SER A 193 -0.85 -12.10 -2.21
CA SER A 193 -0.28 -10.75 -2.28
C SER A 193 1.23 -10.88 -2.10
N TRP A 194 1.70 -11.26 -0.91
CA TRP A 194 3.12 -11.54 -0.64
C TRP A 194 3.33 -12.96 -0.11
N GLY A 195 4.47 -13.57 -0.42
CA GLY A 195 4.79 -14.91 0.04
C GLY A 195 6.16 -15.40 -0.39
N THR A 196 6.56 -16.58 0.11
CA THR A 196 7.81 -17.23 -0.28
C THR A 196 7.63 -18.13 -1.51
N THR A 197 8.65 -18.18 -2.37
CA THR A 197 8.73 -19.12 -3.50
C THR A 197 10.06 -19.88 -3.47
N SER A 198 10.23 -20.91 -4.31
CA SER A 198 11.52 -21.62 -4.42
C SER A 198 12.41 -20.99 -5.49
N TRP A 199 13.73 -21.01 -5.30
CA TRP A 199 14.69 -20.50 -6.28
C TRP A 199 14.61 -21.23 -7.62
N GLU A 200 14.28 -22.53 -7.62
CA GLU A 200 14.15 -23.37 -8.80
C GLU A 200 13.00 -22.95 -9.72
N ARG A 201 11.94 -22.33 -9.18
CA ARG A 201 10.86 -21.76 -10.01
C ARG A 201 11.33 -20.57 -10.86
N ARG A 202 12.50 -19.97 -10.58
CA ARG A 202 13.11 -18.97 -11.47
C ARG A 202 13.70 -19.57 -12.75
N GLY A 203 14.08 -20.85 -12.73
CA GLY A 203 14.86 -21.49 -13.80
C GLY A 203 14.05 -22.16 -14.92
N ARG A 204 12.71 -22.20 -14.83
CA ARG A 204 11.84 -22.86 -15.82
C ARG A 204 11.06 -21.93 -16.75
N TYR A 205 11.42 -20.64 -16.84
CA TYR A 205 10.62 -19.65 -17.57
C TYR A 205 11.42 -18.64 -18.38
#